data_AF-A0A965Z4K3-F1
#
_entry.id   AF-A0A965Z4K3-F1
#
_cell.length_a   1.000
_cell.length_b   1.000
_cell.length_c   1.000
_cell.angle_alpha   90.00
_cell.angle_beta   90.00
_cell.angle_gamma   90.00
#
_symmetry.space_group_name_H-M   'P 1'
#
loop_
_entity.id
_entity.type
_entity.pdbx_description
1 polymer ?
#
loop_
_entity_poly.entity_id
_entity_poly.type
_entity_poly.pdbx_seq_one_letter_code
_entity_poly.pdbx_strand_id
1 'polypeptide(L)'
;MTAARYTPRTVADLTAHPDIFGPTYWGGFDMDGNADVITGEIIENRDRLVADYHVEKLAGIRVDVPSTTGTELDHPEVYALRGGALLLICSNYGDTPPPAALGMFKTFPVYSSSCITYAQTFATVRHLKAAIHAAGGEA
;
A
#
# COMPACT_ATOMS: atom_id res chain seq x y z
N MET A 1 -21.03 31.56 21.32
CA MET A 1 -20.68 30.72 20.15
C MET A 1 -20.11 29.42 20.69
N THR A 2 -20.83 28.31 20.55
CA THR A 2 -20.34 26.99 20.95
C THR A 2 -19.29 26.56 19.94
N ALA A 3 -18.05 26.35 20.38
CA ALA A 3 -17.03 25.74 19.54
C ALA A 3 -17.59 24.39 19.05
N ALA A 4 -17.65 24.20 17.73
CA ALA A 4 -17.95 22.90 17.17
C ALA A 4 -16.94 21.92 17.78
N ARG A 5 -17.44 20.95 18.57
CA ARG A 5 -16.60 19.87 19.08
C ARG A 5 -16.09 19.11 17.87
N TYR A 6 -14.83 19.34 17.51
CA TYR A 6 -14.13 18.48 16.56
C TYR A 6 -14.24 17.06 17.13
N THR A 7 -15.02 16.23 16.46
CA THR A 7 -15.08 14.80 16.76
C THR A 7 -14.06 14.19 15.80
N PRO A 8 -12.89 13.75 16.28
CA PRO A 8 -11.93 13.06 15.41
C PRO A 8 -12.66 11.83 14.86
N ARG A 9 -12.98 11.86 13.57
CA ARG A 9 -13.35 10.64 12.86
C ARG A 9 -12.04 9.95 12.54
N THR A 10 -11.97 8.66 12.82
CA THR A 10 -10.82 7.89 12.40
C THR A 10 -10.78 7.95 10.86
N VAL A 11 -9.63 8.09 10.23
CA VAL A 11 -9.38 7.75 8.81
C VAL A 11 -10.09 6.48 8.35
N ALA A 12 -10.23 5.46 9.20
CA ALA A 12 -11.07 4.31 8.86
C ALA A 12 -12.51 4.76 8.58
N ASP A 13 -13.09 5.64 9.40
CA ASP A 13 -14.39 6.27 9.14
C ASP A 13 -14.42 7.20 7.91
N LEU A 14 -13.27 7.49 7.26
CA LEU A 14 -13.18 8.42 6.14
C LEU A 14 -13.12 7.74 4.76
N THR A 15 -12.85 6.43 4.66
CA THR A 15 -12.86 5.71 3.37
C THR A 15 -14.15 4.91 3.19
N ALA A 16 -14.45 4.50 1.94
CA ALA A 16 -15.54 3.56 1.71
C ALA A 16 -15.24 2.13 2.18
N HIS A 17 -13.96 1.81 2.43
CA HIS A 17 -13.45 0.47 2.76
C HIS A 17 -12.54 0.46 4.00
N PRO A 18 -13.06 0.81 5.20
CA PRO A 18 -12.28 0.89 6.44
C PRO A 18 -11.55 -0.39 6.83
N ASP A 19 -12.15 -1.54 6.58
CA ASP A 19 -11.66 -2.85 6.99
C ASP A 19 -10.44 -3.31 6.17
N ILE A 20 -10.38 -2.92 4.90
CA ILE A 20 -9.27 -3.24 4.00
C ILE A 20 -8.02 -2.44 4.38
N PHE A 21 -8.19 -1.15 4.67
CA PHE A 21 -7.06 -0.22 4.88
C PHE A 21 -6.80 0.12 6.35
N GLY A 22 -7.69 -0.27 7.26
CA GLY A 22 -7.55 -0.06 8.70
C GLY A 22 -6.17 -0.51 9.22
N PRO A 23 -5.70 -1.73 8.94
CA PRO A 23 -4.37 -2.15 9.38
C PRO A 23 -3.24 -1.28 8.82
N THR A 24 -3.38 -0.79 7.58
CA THR A 24 -2.38 0.03 6.89
C THR A 24 -2.31 1.46 7.45
N TYR A 25 -3.47 2.07 7.71
CA TYR A 25 -3.55 3.42 8.28
C TYR A 25 -3.23 3.46 9.79
N TRP A 26 -3.52 2.39 10.53
CA TRP A 26 -3.56 2.39 12.00
C TRP A 26 -2.51 1.48 12.67
N GLY A 27 -1.90 0.55 11.92
CA GLY A 27 -0.99 -0.47 12.46
C GLY A 27 0.44 -0.43 11.93
N GLY A 28 0.77 0.49 11.03
CA GLY A 28 2.11 0.61 10.42
C GLY A 28 2.60 2.04 10.24
N PHE A 29 1.71 3.01 10.06
CA PHE A 29 2.01 4.43 10.26
C PHE A 29 1.87 4.72 11.76
N ASP A 30 2.97 5.01 12.46
CA ASP A 30 2.92 5.40 13.87
C ASP A 30 1.93 6.56 14.07
N MET A 31 0.78 6.25 14.66
CA MET A 31 -0.28 7.22 14.97
C MET A 31 0.19 8.32 15.92
N ASP A 32 1.19 8.03 16.75
CA ASP A 32 1.70 8.98 17.73
C ASP A 32 2.45 10.17 17.08
N GLY A 33 2.75 10.10 15.77
CA GLY A 33 3.44 11.17 15.03
C GLY A 33 2.77 11.68 13.76
N ASN A 34 1.82 10.96 13.17
CA ASN A 34 1.41 11.18 11.76
C ASN A 34 -0.12 11.27 11.51
N ALA A 35 -0.95 11.57 12.52
CA ALA A 35 -2.39 11.72 12.31
C ALA A 35 -2.76 12.78 11.23
N ASP A 36 -1.90 13.79 11.06
CA ASP A 36 -2.06 14.87 10.07
C ASP A 36 -1.68 14.44 8.63
N VAL A 37 -1.03 13.27 8.48
CA VAL A 37 -0.53 12.77 7.19
C VAL A 37 -1.64 12.17 6.36
N ILE A 38 -2.72 11.69 6.99
CA ILE A 38 -3.79 11.03 6.24
C ILE A 38 -4.78 12.06 5.69
N THR A 39 -4.49 12.50 4.48
CA THR A 39 -5.27 13.51 3.76
C THR A 39 -6.42 12.89 2.97
N GLY A 40 -7.38 13.73 2.54
CA GLY A 40 -8.44 13.33 1.61
C GLY A 40 -7.91 12.73 0.30
N GLU A 41 -6.75 13.18 -0.18
CA GLU A 41 -6.09 12.62 -1.37
C GLU A 41 -5.71 11.15 -1.16
N ILE A 42 -5.13 10.80 -0.01
CA ILE A 42 -4.75 9.41 0.30
C ILE A 42 -5.99 8.52 0.38
N ILE A 43 -7.08 9.04 0.96
CA ILE A 43 -8.37 8.34 1.03
C ILE A 43 -8.90 8.07 -0.38
N GLU A 44 -8.96 9.09 -1.24
CA GLU A 44 -9.43 8.96 -2.63
C GLU A 44 -8.58 7.98 -3.44
N ASN A 45 -7.25 8.01 -3.26
CA ASN A 45 -6.34 7.08 -3.93
C ASN A 45 -6.55 5.64 -3.46
N ARG A 46 -6.86 5.43 -2.18
CA ARG A 46 -7.11 4.10 -1.62
C ARG A 46 -8.47 3.55 -2.07
N ASP A 47 -9.51 4.38 -2.13
CA ASP A 47 -10.79 3.97 -2.71
C ASP A 47 -10.65 3.68 -4.22
N ARG A 48 -9.85 4.47 -4.94
CA ARG A 48 -9.49 4.18 -6.33
C ARG A 48 -8.75 2.85 -6.48
N LEU A 49 -7.84 2.50 -5.57
CA LEU A 49 -7.13 1.22 -5.58
C LEU A 49 -8.11 0.04 -5.53
N VAL A 50 -9.14 0.12 -4.66
CA VAL A 50 -10.18 -0.91 -4.60
C VAL A 50 -10.93 -1.00 -5.92
N ALA A 51 -11.32 0.14 -6.50
CA ALA A 51 -12.06 0.18 -7.75
C ALA A 51 -11.26 -0.36 -8.94
N ASP A 52 -10.01 0.10 -9.12
CA ASP A 52 -9.17 -0.19 -10.28
C ASP A 52 -8.62 -1.64 -10.26
N TYR A 53 -8.31 -2.18 -9.08
CA TYR A 53 -7.73 -3.53 -8.94
C TYR A 53 -8.70 -4.59 -8.43
N HIS A 54 -9.93 -4.21 -8.05
CA HIS A 54 -10.91 -5.11 -7.42
C HIS A 54 -10.36 -5.80 -6.17
N VAL A 55 -9.75 -5.00 -5.27
CA VAL A 55 -9.22 -5.47 -3.99
C VAL A 55 -10.36 -5.97 -3.10
N GLU A 56 -10.20 -7.15 -2.52
CA GLU A 56 -11.18 -7.72 -1.60
C GLU A 56 -10.78 -7.55 -0.13
N LYS A 57 -9.49 -7.69 0.18
CA LYS A 57 -8.95 -7.56 1.54
C LYS A 57 -7.43 -7.51 1.55
N LEU A 58 -6.86 -7.09 2.67
CA LEU A 58 -5.44 -7.28 2.97
C LEU A 58 -5.15 -8.79 3.13
N ALA A 59 -4.08 -9.28 2.49
CA ALA A 59 -3.73 -10.70 2.48
C ALA A 59 -2.98 -11.16 3.74
N GLY A 60 -2.47 -10.24 4.56
CA GLY A 60 -1.68 -10.57 5.75
C GLY A 60 -0.34 -11.24 5.45
N ILE A 61 0.15 -11.13 4.22
CA ILE A 61 1.45 -11.65 3.79
C ILE A 61 2.48 -10.56 4.05
N ARG A 62 3.42 -10.82 4.96
CA ARG A 62 4.60 -9.97 5.16
C ARG A 62 5.58 -10.26 4.03
N VAL A 63 6.04 -9.21 3.37
CA VAL A 63 7.02 -9.31 2.28
C VAL A 63 8.26 -8.54 2.68
N ASP A 64 9.41 -9.18 2.57
CA ASP A 64 10.71 -8.53 2.63
C ASP A 64 11.28 -8.48 1.21
N VAL A 65 11.43 -7.30 0.62
CA VAL A 65 12.03 -7.11 -0.70
C VAL A 65 13.43 -6.55 -0.50
N PRO A 66 14.48 -7.19 -1.03
CA PRO A 66 15.84 -6.67 -0.88
C PRO A 66 15.96 -5.28 -1.48
N SER A 67 16.31 -4.30 -0.65
CA SER A 67 16.73 -2.98 -1.12
C SER A 67 18.14 -3.11 -1.71
N THR A 68 18.26 -2.88 -3.00
CA THR A 68 19.57 -2.73 -3.64
C THR A 68 20.12 -1.34 -3.27
N THR A 69 20.80 -1.25 -2.13
CA THR A 69 21.67 -0.13 -1.70
C THR A 69 21.13 1.30 -1.91
N GLY A 70 20.66 1.94 -0.84
CA GLY A 70 20.30 3.36 -0.82
C GLY A 70 18.92 3.68 -1.40
N THR A 71 18.11 2.65 -1.63
CA THR A 71 16.80 2.74 -2.26
C THR A 71 15.75 2.33 -1.26
N GLU A 72 15.08 3.30 -0.62
CA GLU A 72 14.05 3.03 0.38
C GLU A 72 12.74 2.65 -0.34
N LEU A 73 12.74 1.45 -0.91
CA LEU A 73 11.52 0.72 -1.20
C LEU A 73 10.88 0.38 0.15
N ASP A 74 9.69 0.90 0.38
CA ASP A 74 9.01 0.85 1.66
C ASP A 74 7.58 0.37 1.49
N HIS A 75 6.96 0.00 2.61
CA HIS A 75 5.56 -0.39 2.72
C HIS A 75 5.14 -1.41 1.65
N PRO A 76 5.78 -2.59 1.57
CA PRO A 76 5.26 -3.66 0.75
C PRO A 76 3.91 -4.12 1.31
N GLU A 77 2.87 -3.99 0.50
CA GLU A 77 1.51 -4.38 0.87
C GLU A 77 0.99 -5.45 -0.09
N VAL A 78 0.39 -6.50 0.46
CA VAL A 78 -0.21 -7.56 -0.33
C VAL A 78 -1.72 -7.60 -0.11
N TYR A 79 -2.47 -7.50 -1.20
CA TYR A 79 -3.91 -7.58 -1.20
C TYR A 79 -4.39 -8.84 -1.92
N ALA A 80 -5.47 -9.44 -1.42
CA ALA A 80 -6.21 -10.45 -2.14
C ALA A 80 -7.11 -9.77 -3.18
N LEU A 81 -7.08 -10.29 -4.40
CA LEU A 81 -7.99 -9.92 -5.48
C LEU A 81 -8.89 -11.11 -5.77
N ARG A 82 -10.07 -10.86 -6.36
CA ARG A 82 -10.99 -11.93 -6.81
C ARG A 82 -10.32 -13.01 -7.66
N GLY A 83 -9.30 -12.64 -8.44
CA GLY A 83 -8.57 -13.52 -9.35
C GLY A 83 -7.09 -13.72 -9.02
N GLY A 84 -6.63 -13.37 -7.81
CA GLY A 84 -5.21 -13.48 -7.48
C GLY A 84 -4.76 -12.61 -6.31
N ALA A 85 -3.59 -11.99 -6.45
CA ALA A 85 -3.01 -11.10 -5.46
C ALA A 85 -2.43 -9.86 -6.12
N LEU A 86 -2.44 -8.73 -5.41
CA LEU A 86 -1.76 -7.51 -5.77
C LEU A 86 -0.61 -7.28 -4.79
N LEU A 87 0.57 -6.98 -5.31
CA LEU A 87 1.69 -6.43 -4.54
C LEU A 87 1.81 -4.95 -4.86
N LEU A 88 1.84 -4.12 -3.82
CA LEU A 88 2.19 -2.70 -3.90
C LEU A 88 3.49 -2.47 -3.15
N ILE A 89 4.32 -1.57 -3.68
CA ILE A 89 5.55 -1.09 -3.03
C ILE A 89 5.63 0.43 -3.25
N CYS A 90 5.99 1.16 -2.18
CA CYS A 90 6.27 2.58 -2.24
C CYS A 90 7.76 2.83 -2.48
N SER A 91 8.11 3.86 -3.25
CA SER A 91 9.43 4.48 -3.22
C SER A 91 9.26 5.91 -2.66
N ASN A 92 9.81 6.14 -1.47
CA ASN A 92 9.72 7.43 -0.77
C ASN A 92 10.69 8.47 -1.36
N TYR A 93 11.76 8.04 -2.03
CA TYR A 93 12.78 8.92 -2.60
C TYR A 93 13.01 8.62 -4.08
N GLY A 94 12.27 9.36 -4.93
CA GLY A 94 12.46 9.33 -6.38
C GLY A 94 12.01 8.03 -7.05
N ASP A 95 12.43 7.89 -8.31
CA ASP A 95 12.04 6.80 -9.22
C ASP A 95 13.00 5.62 -9.13
N THR A 96 13.03 4.99 -7.96
CA THR A 96 13.76 3.74 -7.84
C THR A 96 12.83 2.57 -8.20
N PRO A 97 13.08 1.86 -9.31
CA PRO A 97 12.30 0.70 -9.66
C PRO A 97 12.57 -0.46 -8.68
N PRO A 98 11.52 -1.23 -8.31
CA PRO A 98 11.68 -2.52 -7.64
C PRO A 98 12.51 -3.52 -8.45
N PRO A 99 13.02 -4.60 -7.82
CA PRO A 99 13.72 -5.66 -8.54
C PRO A 99 12.92 -6.15 -9.75
N ALA A 100 13.59 -6.24 -10.91
CA ALA A 100 12.95 -6.58 -12.18
C ALA A 100 12.19 -7.93 -12.15
N ALA A 101 12.61 -8.87 -11.29
CA ALA A 101 11.93 -10.15 -11.09
C ALA A 101 10.49 -10.02 -10.57
N LEU A 102 10.14 -8.90 -9.93
CA LEU A 102 8.77 -8.60 -9.52
C LEU A 102 7.89 -8.10 -10.68
N GLY A 103 8.50 -7.68 -11.79
CA GLY A 103 7.79 -7.22 -12.99
C GLY A 103 6.86 -6.04 -12.74
N MET A 104 7.15 -5.20 -11.75
CA MET A 104 6.23 -4.14 -11.31
C MET A 104 6.23 -2.95 -12.26
N PHE A 105 5.10 -2.28 -12.35
CA PHE A 105 4.92 -1.06 -13.12
C PHE A 105 4.50 0.10 -12.22
N LYS A 106 4.79 1.34 -12.64
CA LYS A 106 4.32 2.53 -11.93
C LYS A 106 2.81 2.65 -12.05
N THR A 107 2.15 2.90 -10.94
CA THR A 107 0.72 3.21 -10.91
C THR A 107 0.50 4.61 -10.35
N PHE A 108 -0.75 5.03 -10.22
CA PHE A 108 -1.09 6.29 -9.57
C PHE A 108 -0.58 6.29 -8.11
N PRO A 109 -0.31 7.46 -7.51
CA PRO A 109 0.18 7.52 -6.15
C PRO A 109 -0.87 6.94 -5.19
N VAL A 110 -0.48 5.95 -4.38
CA VAL A 110 -1.36 5.37 -3.35
C VAL A 110 -1.13 6.01 -1.98
N TYR A 111 0.10 6.45 -1.71
CA TYR A 111 0.53 6.95 -0.41
C TYR A 111 0.56 8.48 -0.32
N SER A 112 1.05 9.15 -1.36
CA SER A 112 1.01 10.61 -1.53
C SER A 112 1.49 10.95 -2.93
N SER A 113 1.20 12.17 -3.40
CA SER A 113 1.71 12.68 -4.68
C SER A 113 3.25 12.85 -4.72
N SER A 114 3.92 12.84 -3.57
CA SER A 114 5.39 12.95 -3.49
C SER A 114 6.12 11.61 -3.61
N CYS A 115 5.40 10.49 -3.52
CA CYS A 115 5.98 9.15 -3.59
C CYS A 115 5.58 8.44 -4.89
N ILE A 116 6.42 7.50 -5.33
CA ILE A 116 6.09 6.65 -6.48
C ILE A 116 5.57 5.31 -5.99
N THR A 117 4.39 4.91 -6.47
CA THR A 117 3.83 3.59 -6.18
C THR A 117 4.07 2.66 -7.35
N TYR A 118 4.62 1.49 -7.06
CA TYR A 118 4.73 0.39 -8.02
C TYR A 118 3.73 -0.70 -7.67
N ALA A 119 3.17 -1.34 -8.69
CA ALA A 119 2.18 -2.40 -8.55
C ALA A 119 2.50 -3.60 -9.46
N GLN A 120 2.11 -4.80 -9.02
CA GLN A 120 1.98 -5.97 -9.88
C GLN A 120 0.87 -6.90 -9.37
N THR A 121 0.08 -7.43 -10.30
CA THR A 121 -0.89 -8.50 -10.04
C THR A 121 -0.31 -9.87 -10.35
N PHE A 122 -0.62 -10.84 -9.51
CA PHE A 122 -0.20 -12.23 -9.66
C PHE A 122 -1.43 -13.11 -9.70
N ALA A 123 -1.47 -14.06 -10.63
CA ALA A 123 -2.61 -14.97 -10.77
C ALA A 123 -2.88 -15.82 -9.52
N THR A 124 -1.85 -16.05 -8.69
CA THR A 124 -2.00 -16.75 -7.40
C THR A 124 -0.98 -16.23 -6.39
N VAL A 125 -1.23 -16.48 -5.09
CA VAL A 125 -0.25 -16.27 -4.02
C VAL A 125 1.05 -17.04 -4.26
N ARG A 126 0.99 -18.23 -4.89
CA ARG A 126 2.19 -19.00 -5.24
C ARG A 126 3.05 -18.27 -6.26
N HIS A 127 2.44 -17.64 -7.28
CA HIS A 127 3.17 -16.85 -8.27
C HIS A 127 3.82 -15.61 -7.63
N LEU A 128 3.10 -14.94 -6.73
CA LEU A 128 3.64 -13.84 -5.93
C LEU A 128 4.88 -14.28 -5.14
N LYS A 129 4.77 -15.34 -4.33
CA LYS A 129 5.90 -15.85 -3.52
C LYS A 129 7.10 -16.25 -4.39
N ALA A 130 6.85 -16.87 -5.54
CA ALA A 130 7.92 -17.22 -6.47
C ALA A 130 8.65 -16.00 -7.02
N ALA A 131 7.91 -14.93 -7.36
CA ALA A 131 8.51 -13.68 -7.83
C ALA A 131 9.32 -12.98 -6.73
N ILE A 132 8.82 -12.97 -5.48
CA ILE A 132 9.53 -12.40 -4.33
C ILE A 132 10.82 -13.17 -4.07
N HIS A 133 10.78 -14.51 -4.05
CA HIS A 133 11.98 -15.32 -3.91
C HIS A 133 12.98 -15.09 -5.06
N ALA A 134 12.51 -14.94 -6.30
CA ALA A 134 13.36 -14.61 -7.44
C ALA A 134 13.99 -13.20 -7.34
N ALA A 135 13.32 -12.28 -6.65
CA ALA A 135 13.86 -10.96 -6.29
C ALA A 135 14.84 -11.00 -5.10
N GLY A 136 15.06 -12.18 -4.50
CA GLY A 136 15.91 -12.37 -3.33
C GLY A 136 15.23 -12.10 -1.99
N GLY A 137 13.90 -11.96 -1.97
CA GLY A 137 13.11 -11.65 -0.79
C GLY A 137 12.43 -12.85 -0.13
N GLU A 138 11.76 -12.60 0.99
CA GLU A 138 10.99 -13.61 1.76
C GLU A 138 9.51 -13.22 1.90
N ALA A 139 8.59 -14.19 1.78
CA ALA A 139 7.13 -13.98 1.84
C ALA A 139 6.30 -15.21 2.22
#